data_AF-A0A2K8SEG6-F1
#
_entry.id   AF-A0A2K8SEG6-F1
#
_cell.length_a   1.000
_cell.length_b   1.000
_cell.length_c   1.000
_cell.angle_alpha   90.00
_cell.angle_beta   90.00
_cell.angle_gamma   90.00
#
_symmetry.space_group_name_H-M   'P 1'
#
loop_
_entity.id
_entity.type
_entity.pdbx_description
1 polymer ?
#
loop_
_entity_poly.entity_id
_entity_poly.type
_entity_poly.pdbx_seq_one_letter_code
_entity_poly.pdbx_strand_id
1 'polypeptide(L)'
;MNSLIINNLYASNDDIISFDLTKTEDHEKVNKLLLGDEDAINNFLLTEQFHFWNWAKIRSDYSVIQNNFLSTFLSQSEILKFQETQNYKLAIAMGYIDIAGPSIKIGSGELAYNHQLLDFKLPISYSMNGVRDLDYDSLLDLSMKLFETYKMLFAPFQNEGMLPFENEISFYYFDLLFENKDSTIWNSSGEYKSLNNFELNTLLKDFSETYHTRKLSFLNKVKLSERVLKEKNIYFSIENIDNNIANNVKLTPNKNSSSFFHVIKEDSYKLFQNFDYMMLNLFGIIKIKIKFDREQEFKLWENYVIF
;
A
#
# COMPACT_ATOMS: atom_id res chain seq x y z
N MET A 1 3.99 13.10 19.77
CA MET A 1 4.95 12.12 19.23
C MET A 1 5.04 12.34 17.73
N ASN A 2 6.26 12.49 17.21
CA ASN A 2 6.48 12.51 15.76
C ASN A 2 6.88 11.10 15.35
N SER A 3 5.92 10.31 14.86
CA SER A 3 6.19 8.96 14.39
C SER A 3 7.14 8.99 13.18
N LEU A 4 8.09 8.07 13.12
CA LEU A 4 9.00 7.91 11.99
C LEU A 4 8.17 7.61 10.72
N ILE A 5 8.34 8.40 9.67
CA ILE A 5 7.60 8.23 8.42
C ILE A 5 8.32 7.19 7.55
N ILE A 6 7.83 5.96 7.57
CA ILE A 6 8.44 4.81 6.87
C ILE A 6 7.88 4.73 5.44
N ASN A 7 8.41 5.59 4.57
CA ASN A 7 7.96 5.71 3.18
C ASN A 7 8.66 4.75 2.19
N ASN A 8 9.67 3.99 2.59
CA ASN A 8 10.53 3.23 1.67
C ASN A 8 10.62 1.72 2.04
N LEU A 9 9.47 1.05 2.21
CA LEU A 9 9.43 -0.41 2.35
C LEU A 9 9.69 -1.15 1.01
N TYR A 10 9.63 -0.44 -0.11
CA TYR A 10 9.84 -0.98 -1.46
C TYR A 10 10.62 0.06 -2.28
N ALA A 11 11.74 -0.35 -2.89
CA ALA A 11 12.48 0.43 -3.90
C ALA A 11 11.93 0.17 -5.32
N SER A 12 11.38 -1.02 -5.56
CA SER A 12 10.77 -1.44 -6.82
C SER A 12 9.46 -2.21 -6.61
N ASN A 13 8.68 -2.39 -7.68
CA ASN A 13 7.49 -3.24 -7.64
C ASN A 13 7.83 -4.73 -7.39
N ASP A 14 9.06 -5.18 -7.65
CA ASP A 14 9.50 -6.57 -7.43
C ASP A 14 9.80 -6.88 -5.96
N ASP A 15 9.78 -5.84 -5.12
CA ASP A 15 10.01 -5.94 -3.68
C ASP A 15 8.69 -6.18 -2.91
N ILE A 16 7.55 -5.99 -3.59
CA ILE A 16 6.22 -6.13 -3.02
C ILE A 16 5.88 -7.62 -2.94
N ILE A 17 5.48 -8.10 -1.75
CA ILE A 17 5.07 -9.50 -1.53
C ILE A 17 3.97 -9.87 -2.53
N SER A 18 4.17 -10.96 -3.25
CA SER A 18 3.24 -11.45 -4.27
C SER A 18 2.71 -12.84 -3.93
N PHE A 19 1.39 -12.95 -3.81
CA PHE A 19 0.66 -14.21 -3.75
C PHE A 19 0.31 -14.68 -5.16
N ASP A 20 0.40 -15.99 -5.41
CA ASP A 20 0.14 -16.60 -6.71
C ASP A 20 -1.10 -17.48 -6.64
N LEU A 21 -2.21 -17.02 -7.24
CA LEU A 21 -3.50 -17.67 -7.08
C LEU A 21 -3.63 -19.00 -7.83
N THR A 22 -2.62 -19.42 -8.60
CA THR A 22 -2.48 -20.81 -9.05
C THR A 22 -2.25 -21.79 -7.88
N LYS A 23 -1.91 -21.28 -6.69
CA LYS A 23 -1.71 -22.06 -5.47
C LYS A 23 -2.84 -21.83 -4.48
N THR A 24 -3.51 -22.91 -4.07
CA THR A 24 -4.60 -22.87 -3.09
C THR A 24 -4.20 -22.23 -1.75
N GLU A 25 -2.99 -22.49 -1.25
CA GLU A 25 -2.49 -21.88 0.00
C GLU A 25 -2.37 -20.35 -0.10
N ASP A 26 -1.92 -19.83 -1.24
CA ASP A 26 -1.80 -18.38 -1.47
C ASP A 26 -3.20 -17.75 -1.62
N HIS A 27 -4.16 -18.43 -2.26
CA HIS A 27 -5.55 -17.99 -2.35
C HIS A 27 -6.23 -17.94 -0.98
N GLU A 28 -6.08 -18.97 -0.14
CA GLU A 28 -6.60 -18.99 1.24
C GLU A 28 -6.01 -17.86 2.10
N LYS A 29 -4.70 -17.61 2.00
CA LYS A 29 -4.03 -16.50 2.70
C LYS A 29 -4.58 -15.15 2.26
N VAL A 30 -4.64 -14.90 0.94
CA VAL A 30 -5.18 -13.65 0.39
C VAL A 30 -6.61 -13.43 0.82
N ASN A 31 -7.47 -14.46 0.78
CA ASN A 31 -8.86 -14.36 1.20
C ASN A 31 -8.97 -13.91 2.67
N LYS A 32 -8.20 -14.51 3.59
CA LYS A 32 -8.15 -14.09 5.00
C LYS A 32 -7.61 -12.66 5.20
N LEU A 33 -6.57 -12.27 4.45
CA LEU A 33 -6.02 -10.91 4.51
C LEU A 33 -7.03 -9.85 4.04
N LEU A 34 -7.77 -10.12 2.95
CA LEU A 34 -8.81 -9.22 2.45
C LEU A 34 -10.06 -9.20 3.33
N LEU A 35 -10.40 -10.31 3.98
CA LEU A 35 -11.44 -10.37 5.02
C LEU A 35 -11.06 -9.63 6.32
N GLY A 36 -9.79 -9.21 6.45
CA GLY A 36 -9.30 -8.51 7.63
C GLY A 36 -9.19 -9.43 8.85
N ASP A 37 -8.82 -10.69 8.65
CA ASP A 37 -8.53 -11.65 9.72
C ASP A 37 -7.25 -11.23 10.47
N GLU A 38 -7.36 -11.04 11.79
CA GLU A 38 -6.31 -10.39 12.59
C GLU A 38 -5.06 -11.28 12.72
N ASP A 39 -5.27 -12.59 12.90
CA ASP A 39 -4.17 -13.57 13.00
C ASP A 39 -3.45 -13.75 11.66
N ALA A 40 -4.18 -13.80 10.54
CA ALA A 40 -3.59 -13.87 9.20
C ALA A 40 -2.80 -12.59 8.86
N ILE A 41 -3.34 -11.40 9.17
CA ILE A 41 -2.63 -10.12 8.98
C ILE A 41 -1.35 -10.09 9.82
N ASN A 42 -1.45 -10.41 11.11
CA ASN A 42 -0.31 -10.42 12.01
C ASN A 42 0.76 -11.42 11.51
N ASN A 43 0.36 -12.65 11.16
CA ASN A 43 1.28 -13.64 10.61
C ASN A 43 1.94 -13.18 9.30
N PHE A 44 1.20 -12.60 8.35
CA PHE A 44 1.74 -12.02 7.12
C PHE A 44 2.78 -10.93 7.41
N LEU A 45 2.47 -10.02 8.34
CA LEU A 45 3.37 -8.93 8.71
C LEU A 45 4.68 -9.48 9.32
N LEU A 46 4.57 -10.42 10.26
CA LEU A 46 5.71 -11.01 10.96
C LEU A 46 6.58 -11.92 10.06
N THR A 47 5.95 -12.79 9.27
CA THR A 47 6.63 -13.91 8.58
C THR A 47 6.96 -13.64 7.11
N GLU A 48 6.29 -12.68 6.47
CA GLU A 48 6.47 -12.38 5.05
C GLU A 48 6.94 -10.92 4.85
N GLN A 49 6.11 -9.93 5.20
CA GLN A 49 6.40 -8.52 4.92
C GLN A 49 7.61 -7.97 5.69
N PHE A 50 7.75 -8.30 6.97
CA PHE A 50 8.91 -7.92 7.80
C PHE A 50 9.87 -9.09 8.06
N HIS A 51 9.83 -10.12 7.23
CA HIS A 51 10.78 -11.23 7.27
C HIS A 51 12.24 -10.73 7.20
N PHE A 52 13.16 -11.40 7.89
CA PHE A 52 14.57 -10.98 8.01
C PHE A 52 15.23 -10.59 6.68
N TRP A 53 14.98 -11.34 5.59
CA TRP A 53 15.53 -11.04 4.26
C TRP A 53 14.96 -9.76 3.65
N ASN A 54 13.65 -9.57 3.73
CA ASN A 54 12.98 -8.36 3.24
C ASN A 54 13.40 -7.15 4.08
N TRP A 55 13.53 -7.34 5.39
CA TRP A 55 14.11 -6.33 6.27
C TRP A 55 15.55 -5.99 5.90
N ALA A 56 16.41 -6.96 5.61
CA ALA A 56 17.78 -6.70 5.14
C ALA A 56 17.81 -5.88 3.84
N LYS A 57 16.87 -6.12 2.91
CA LYS A 57 16.72 -5.35 1.67
C LYS A 57 16.27 -3.91 1.93
N ILE A 58 15.17 -3.71 2.67
CA ILE A 58 14.67 -2.39 3.10
C ILE A 58 15.78 -1.55 3.73
N ARG A 59 16.62 -2.18 4.57
CA ARG A 59 17.78 -1.53 5.21
C ARG A 59 18.85 -1.07 4.22
N SER A 60 19.15 -1.90 3.22
CA SER A 60 20.04 -1.54 2.12
C SER A 60 19.50 -0.32 1.36
N ASP A 61 18.21 -0.34 1.01
CA ASP A 61 17.57 0.73 0.23
C ASP A 61 17.54 2.05 1.02
N TYR A 62 17.22 2.00 2.31
CA TYR A 62 17.34 3.16 3.21
C TYR A 62 18.77 3.69 3.31
N SER A 63 19.79 2.82 3.39
CA SER A 63 21.19 3.23 3.41
C SER A 63 21.60 3.90 2.09
N VAL A 64 21.15 3.40 0.94
CA VAL A 64 21.38 4.03 -0.37
C VAL A 64 20.72 5.41 -0.43
N ILE A 65 19.45 5.54 -0.03
CA ILE A 65 18.74 6.83 -0.01
C ILE A 65 19.41 7.83 0.93
N GLN A 66 19.83 7.39 2.12
CA GLN A 66 20.56 8.22 3.08
C GLN A 66 21.92 8.68 2.54
N ASN A 67 22.70 7.78 1.96
CA ASN A 67 23.99 8.11 1.35
C ASN A 67 23.81 9.09 0.18
N ASN A 68 22.81 8.87 -0.67
CA ASN A 68 22.48 9.79 -1.77
C ASN A 68 22.10 11.18 -1.23
N PHE A 69 21.29 11.28 -0.18
CA PHE A 69 21.00 12.56 0.47
C PHE A 69 22.28 13.22 1.01
N LEU A 70 23.08 12.49 1.81
CA LEU A 70 24.31 13.04 2.39
C LEU A 70 25.31 13.48 1.30
N SER A 71 25.34 12.81 0.16
CA SER A 71 26.18 13.17 -0.99
C SER A 71 25.84 14.51 -1.65
N THR A 72 24.67 15.10 -1.34
CA THR A 72 24.33 16.47 -1.76
C THR A 72 25.03 17.55 -0.92
N PHE A 73 25.64 17.19 0.22
CA PHE A 73 26.34 18.09 1.14
C PHE A 73 27.80 17.71 1.43
N LEU A 74 28.15 16.41 1.35
CA LEU A 74 29.43 15.85 1.77
C LEU A 74 30.04 14.97 0.67
N SER A 75 31.37 14.97 0.53
CA SER A 75 32.05 13.97 -0.30
C SER A 75 31.95 12.58 0.32
N GLN A 76 32.10 11.52 -0.48
CA GLN A 76 32.08 10.13 0.02
C GLN A 76 33.09 9.89 1.16
N SER A 77 34.24 10.58 1.15
CA SER A 77 35.25 10.48 2.20
C SER A 77 34.85 11.14 3.52
N GLU A 78 34.04 12.20 3.45
CA GLU A 78 33.48 12.89 4.62
C GLU A 78 32.28 12.13 5.16
N ILE A 79 31.45 11.53 4.28
CA ILE A 79 30.37 10.62 4.68
C ILE A 79 30.93 9.46 5.49
N LEU A 80 31.95 8.73 4.99
CA LEU A 80 32.55 7.60 5.71
C LEU A 80 33.09 7.99 7.09
N LYS A 81 33.86 9.10 7.18
CA LYS A 81 34.35 9.63 8.46
C LYS A 81 33.23 10.06 9.41
N PHE A 82 32.17 10.66 8.86
CA PHE A 82 31.01 11.06 9.64
C PHE A 82 30.25 9.83 10.18
N GLN A 83 30.16 8.75 9.38
CA GLN A 83 29.53 7.48 9.76
C GLN A 83 30.26 6.76 10.92
N GLU A 84 31.56 7.01 11.11
CA GLU A 84 32.33 6.49 12.23
C GLU A 84 32.01 7.19 13.57
N THR A 85 31.48 8.42 13.53
CA THR A 85 31.26 9.26 14.72
C THR A 85 30.20 8.71 15.67
N GLN A 86 30.35 9.02 16.97
CA GLN A 86 29.31 8.72 17.96
C GLN A 86 28.02 9.52 17.70
N ASN A 87 28.12 10.73 17.13
CA ASN A 87 26.95 11.52 16.76
C ASN A 87 26.12 10.84 15.67
N TYR A 88 26.75 10.23 14.66
CA TYR A 88 26.04 9.47 13.64
C TYR A 88 25.40 8.19 14.20
N LYS A 89 26.12 7.44 15.04
CA LYS A 89 25.60 6.24 15.71
C LYS A 89 24.41 6.56 16.62
N LEU A 90 24.53 7.65 17.39
CA LEU A 90 23.44 8.19 18.21
C LEU A 90 22.26 8.66 17.35
N ALA A 91 22.52 9.32 16.23
CA ALA A 91 21.48 9.80 15.33
C ALA A 91 20.73 8.66 14.58
N ILE A 92 21.41 7.56 14.25
CA ILE A 92 20.73 6.31 13.85
C ILE A 92 19.85 5.83 15.01
N ALA A 93 20.40 5.71 16.21
CA ALA A 93 19.68 5.30 17.42
C ALA A 93 18.67 6.34 17.97
N MET A 94 18.44 7.45 17.25
CA MET A 94 17.41 8.46 17.51
C MET A 94 16.47 8.67 16.31
N GLY A 95 16.76 8.06 15.16
CA GLY A 95 15.99 8.20 13.93
C GLY A 95 16.14 9.56 13.22
N TYR A 96 17.09 10.41 13.63
CA TYR A 96 17.42 11.67 12.97
C TYR A 96 18.79 12.24 13.40
N ILE A 97 19.47 12.98 12.52
CA ILE A 97 20.55 13.93 12.89
C ILE A 97 19.93 15.32 13.10
N ASP A 98 20.33 16.00 14.18
CA ASP A 98 20.26 17.46 14.28
C ASP A 98 21.44 18.08 13.50
N ILE A 99 21.18 18.66 12.33
CA ILE A 99 22.20 19.37 11.54
C ILE A 99 22.14 20.85 11.92
N ALA A 100 23.21 21.35 12.51
CA ALA A 100 23.35 22.79 12.77
C ALA A 100 23.36 23.55 11.43
N GLY A 101 22.55 24.60 11.33
CA GLY A 101 22.50 25.42 10.12
C GLY A 101 23.86 26.07 9.84
N PRO A 102 24.25 26.28 8.58
CA PRO A 102 25.48 27.02 8.29
C PRO A 102 25.30 28.52 8.58
N SER A 103 26.32 29.14 9.17
CA SER A 103 26.41 30.59 9.32
C SER A 103 26.96 31.24 8.05
N ILE A 104 26.14 32.05 7.38
CA ILE A 104 26.54 32.82 6.20
C ILE A 104 26.91 34.24 6.63
N LYS A 105 28.14 34.69 6.33
CA LYS A 105 28.55 36.08 6.55
C LYS A 105 28.04 36.95 5.40
N ILE A 106 27.14 37.90 5.69
CA ILE A 106 26.50 38.77 4.72
C ILE A 106 27.02 40.20 4.90
N GLY A 107 27.57 40.78 3.83
CA GLY A 107 28.21 42.09 3.82
C GLY A 107 29.74 42.02 3.81
N SER A 108 30.40 43.19 3.84
CA SER A 108 31.86 43.32 3.81
C SER A 108 32.37 44.27 4.90
N GLY A 109 33.64 44.10 5.31
CA GLY A 109 34.26 44.89 6.37
C GLY A 109 33.60 44.69 7.75
N GLU A 110 33.57 45.76 8.55
CA GLU A 110 32.99 45.77 9.90
C GLU A 110 31.46 45.71 9.92
N LEU A 111 30.80 46.00 8.80
CA LEU A 111 29.32 45.97 8.66
C LEU A 111 28.78 44.58 8.31
N ALA A 112 29.65 43.57 8.20
CA ALA A 112 29.25 42.22 7.82
C ALA A 112 28.67 41.46 9.03
N TYR A 113 27.40 41.05 8.92
CA TYR A 113 26.73 40.25 9.95
C TYR A 113 26.76 38.76 9.62
N ASN A 114 26.81 37.91 10.66
CA ASN A 114 26.68 36.47 10.49
C ASN A 114 25.20 36.08 10.61
N HIS A 115 24.63 35.56 9.53
CA HIS A 115 23.29 34.99 9.49
C HIS A 115 23.36 33.49 9.71
N GLN A 116 22.92 33.02 10.88
CA GLN A 116 22.76 31.61 11.17
C GLN A 116 21.49 31.09 10.48
N LEU A 117 21.63 30.16 9.52
CA LEU A 117 20.47 29.44 9.01
C LEU A 117 19.87 28.55 10.10
N LEU A 118 18.59 28.20 9.97
CA LEU A 118 17.91 27.32 10.91
C LEU A 118 18.57 25.94 10.94
N ASP A 119 18.76 25.42 12.16
CA ASP A 119 19.08 24.01 12.37
C ASP A 119 17.94 23.14 11.83
N PHE A 120 18.28 22.03 11.20
CA PHE A 120 17.30 21.14 10.57
C PHE A 120 17.53 19.68 10.95
N LYS A 121 16.42 18.98 11.19
CA LYS A 121 16.42 17.55 11.49
C LYS A 121 16.38 16.75 10.19
N LEU A 122 17.44 15.99 9.91
CA LEU A 122 17.42 14.97 8.86
C LEU A 122 16.93 13.65 9.45
N PRO A 123 15.72 13.14 9.11
CA PRO A 123 15.30 11.81 9.52
C PRO A 123 16.22 10.73 8.92
N ILE A 124 16.57 9.73 9.72
CA ILE A 124 17.49 8.65 9.40
C ILE A 124 16.86 7.32 9.73
N SER A 125 17.19 6.31 8.92
CA SER A 125 16.75 4.96 9.17
C SER A 125 17.39 4.43 10.46
N TYR A 126 16.55 4.18 11.47
CA TYR A 126 16.88 3.49 12.73
C TYR A 126 17.47 2.08 12.55
N SER A 127 17.40 1.56 11.34
CA SER A 127 17.25 0.13 11.08
C SER A 127 18.51 -0.72 11.23
N MET A 128 19.67 -0.15 11.57
CA MET A 128 20.91 -0.91 11.75
C MET A 128 20.82 -2.00 12.84
N ASN A 129 19.94 -1.85 13.83
CA ASN A 129 19.81 -2.78 14.96
C ASN A 129 19.02 -4.09 14.67
N GLY A 130 18.27 -4.16 13.57
CA GLY A 130 17.56 -5.38 13.15
C GLY A 130 16.22 -5.66 13.86
N VAL A 131 15.72 -6.89 13.74
CA VAL A 131 14.33 -7.33 14.05
C VAL A 131 14.09 -7.54 15.56
N ARG A 132 14.80 -6.82 16.44
CA ARG A 132 14.72 -7.00 17.91
C ARG A 132 14.55 -5.70 18.69
N ASP A 133 14.30 -4.60 18.00
CA ASP A 133 14.12 -3.27 18.61
C ASP A 133 12.65 -2.96 18.88
N LEU A 134 12.39 -2.07 19.85
CA LEU A 134 11.04 -1.58 20.20
C LEU A 134 10.31 -0.89 19.02
N ASP A 135 11.07 -0.49 18.00
CA ASP A 135 10.52 0.08 16.76
C ASP A 135 9.91 -0.97 15.83
N TYR A 136 10.22 -2.27 16.00
CA TYR A 136 9.53 -3.36 15.30
C TYR A 136 8.07 -3.44 15.74
N ASP A 137 7.82 -3.39 17.05
CA ASP A 137 6.47 -3.38 17.62
C ASP A 137 5.70 -2.12 17.17
N SER A 138 6.41 -0.99 17.04
CA SER A 138 5.84 0.27 16.52
C SER A 138 5.47 0.19 15.03
N LEU A 139 6.23 -0.57 14.23
CA LEU A 139 5.97 -0.86 12.81
C LEU A 139 4.80 -1.82 12.61
N LEU A 140 4.74 -2.85 13.44
CA LEU A 140 3.64 -3.80 13.50
C LEU A 140 2.35 -3.07 13.90
N ASP A 141 2.36 -2.31 14.99
CA ASP A 141 1.25 -1.45 15.44
C ASP A 141 0.77 -0.47 14.36
N LEU A 142 1.71 0.22 13.68
CA LEU A 142 1.36 1.09 12.54
C LEU A 142 0.64 0.30 11.45
N SER A 143 1.19 -0.84 11.05
CA SER A 143 0.66 -1.68 9.96
C SER A 143 -0.72 -2.26 10.31
N MET A 144 -0.89 -2.76 11.53
CA MET A 144 -2.18 -3.23 12.05
C MET A 144 -3.23 -2.12 12.01
N LYS A 145 -2.87 -0.87 12.35
CA LYS A 145 -3.79 0.29 12.22
C LYS A 145 -4.15 0.64 10.77
N LEU A 146 -3.25 0.39 9.80
CA LEU A 146 -3.60 0.54 8.38
C LEU A 146 -4.64 -0.51 7.96
N PHE A 147 -4.47 -1.76 8.40
CA PHE A 147 -5.45 -2.83 8.19
C PHE A 147 -6.77 -2.61 8.95
N GLU A 148 -6.75 -2.10 10.19
CA GLU A 148 -7.97 -1.70 10.92
C GLU A 148 -8.70 -0.60 10.13
N THR A 149 -7.97 0.40 9.60
CA THR A 149 -8.55 1.47 8.79
C THR A 149 -9.17 0.92 7.49
N TYR A 150 -8.52 -0.05 6.82
CA TYR A 150 -9.09 -0.78 5.69
C TYR A 150 -10.37 -1.53 6.07
N LYS A 151 -10.34 -2.33 7.13
CA LYS A 151 -11.48 -3.11 7.63
C LYS A 151 -12.66 -2.21 8.01
N MET A 152 -12.40 -1.05 8.62
CA MET A 152 -13.44 -0.07 8.94
C MET A 152 -14.00 0.66 7.72
N LEU A 153 -13.19 0.92 6.70
CA LEU A 153 -13.60 1.62 5.47
C LEU A 153 -14.44 0.76 4.53
N PHE A 154 -13.93 -0.44 4.25
CA PHE A 154 -14.51 -1.34 3.25
C PHE A 154 -15.49 -2.33 3.88
N ALA A 155 -15.44 -2.54 5.20
CA ALA A 155 -16.28 -3.48 5.93
C ALA A 155 -16.37 -4.85 5.23
N PRO A 156 -15.23 -5.52 4.99
CA PRO A 156 -15.19 -6.81 4.33
C PRO A 156 -15.89 -7.87 5.20
N PHE A 157 -16.69 -8.72 4.59
CA PHE A 157 -17.32 -9.87 5.23
C PHE A 157 -17.33 -11.09 4.30
N GLN A 158 -17.41 -12.28 4.89
CA GLN A 158 -17.36 -13.52 4.14
C GLN A 158 -18.69 -13.77 3.42
N ASN A 159 -18.64 -14.17 2.15
CA ASN A 159 -19.82 -14.61 1.41
C ASN A 159 -20.23 -16.01 1.88
N GLU A 160 -21.08 -16.09 2.91
CA GLU A 160 -21.63 -17.34 3.46
C GLU A 160 -22.70 -17.99 2.55
N GLY A 161 -22.40 -18.12 1.26
CA GLY A 161 -23.19 -18.90 0.30
C GLY A 161 -24.43 -18.20 -0.24
N MET A 162 -24.28 -17.02 -0.86
CA MET A 162 -25.33 -16.53 -1.77
C MET A 162 -25.57 -17.55 -2.90
N LEU A 163 -26.77 -18.14 -2.90
CA LEU A 163 -27.30 -18.87 -4.05
C LEU A 163 -27.32 -17.95 -5.28
N PRO A 164 -27.07 -18.47 -6.50
CA PRO A 164 -27.07 -17.65 -7.70
C PRO A 164 -28.40 -16.93 -7.86
N PHE A 165 -28.35 -15.60 -8.04
CA PHE A 165 -29.54 -14.80 -8.29
C PHE A 165 -30.25 -15.30 -9.56
N GLU A 166 -31.58 -15.41 -9.51
CA GLU A 166 -32.39 -16.19 -10.45
C GLU A 166 -32.31 -15.78 -11.95
N ASN A 167 -31.56 -14.72 -12.30
CA ASN A 167 -31.35 -14.28 -13.68
C ASN A 167 -29.89 -13.89 -14.05
N GLU A 168 -28.93 -13.89 -13.12
CA GLU A 168 -27.50 -13.69 -13.42
C GLU A 168 -26.63 -14.52 -12.47
N ILE A 169 -25.91 -15.52 -13.00
CA ILE A 169 -24.98 -16.32 -12.20
C ILE A 169 -23.69 -15.52 -12.01
N SER A 170 -23.60 -14.82 -10.88
CA SER A 170 -22.38 -14.15 -10.42
C SER A 170 -21.50 -15.13 -9.64
N PHE A 171 -20.25 -15.27 -10.06
CA PHE A 171 -19.23 -16.03 -9.35
C PHE A 171 -18.27 -15.10 -8.63
N TYR A 172 -17.85 -15.49 -7.44
CA TYR A 172 -16.96 -14.72 -6.59
C TYR A 172 -15.56 -15.32 -6.63
N TYR A 173 -14.55 -14.51 -6.95
CA TYR A 173 -13.17 -14.96 -7.10
C TYR A 173 -12.42 -15.01 -5.75
N PHE A 174 -12.79 -14.15 -4.82
CA PHE A 174 -12.55 -14.30 -3.38
C PHE A 174 -13.91 -14.44 -2.68
N ASP A 175 -13.98 -15.12 -1.54
CA ASP A 175 -15.25 -15.29 -0.78
C ASP A 175 -15.61 -14.03 0.01
N LEU A 176 -15.52 -12.88 -0.65
CA LEU A 176 -15.48 -11.54 -0.09
C LEU A 176 -16.63 -10.70 -0.63
N LEU A 177 -17.29 -10.00 0.27
CA LEU A 177 -18.23 -8.93 -0.03
C LEU A 177 -17.90 -7.71 0.83
N PHE A 178 -18.24 -6.51 0.36
CA PHE A 178 -18.17 -5.29 1.16
C PHE A 178 -19.53 -4.89 1.68
N GLU A 179 -19.61 -4.54 2.96
CA GLU A 179 -20.87 -4.23 3.62
C GLU A 179 -21.45 -2.91 3.07
N ASN A 180 -22.49 -3.01 2.26
CA ASN A 180 -23.18 -1.87 1.65
C ASN A 180 -24.10 -1.17 2.65
N LYS A 181 -23.54 -0.70 3.78
CA LYS A 181 -24.28 0.07 4.80
C LYS A 181 -24.78 1.41 4.25
N ASP A 182 -24.01 2.03 3.35
CA ASP A 182 -24.45 3.12 2.48
C ASP A 182 -23.61 3.05 1.18
N SER A 183 -24.24 3.04 0.01
CA SER A 183 -23.64 2.77 -1.31
C SER A 183 -22.74 3.91 -1.83
N THR A 184 -21.66 4.20 -1.09
CA THR A 184 -21.09 5.55 -1.06
C THR A 184 -19.56 5.62 -1.00
N ILE A 185 -18.81 4.53 -0.89
CA ILE A 185 -17.34 4.68 -0.89
C ILE A 185 -16.76 4.91 -2.30
N TRP A 186 -17.41 4.40 -3.35
CA TRP A 186 -17.03 4.61 -4.76
C TRP A 186 -18.06 5.45 -5.52
N ASN A 187 -17.60 6.14 -6.56
CA ASN A 187 -18.44 6.68 -7.61
C ASN A 187 -18.61 5.60 -8.69
N SER A 188 -19.83 5.35 -9.18
CA SER A 188 -20.11 4.24 -10.09
C SER A 188 -20.95 4.63 -11.31
N SER A 189 -20.54 4.19 -12.49
CA SER A 189 -21.43 4.10 -13.67
C SER A 189 -21.90 2.65 -13.86
N GLY A 190 -23.19 2.38 -13.69
CA GLY A 190 -23.76 1.02 -13.66
C GLY A 190 -23.79 0.25 -14.99
N GLU A 191 -22.96 0.64 -15.96
CA GLU A 191 -22.91 0.11 -17.33
C GLU A 191 -21.60 -0.65 -17.57
N TYR A 192 -21.65 -1.73 -18.34
CA TYR A 192 -20.44 -2.42 -18.83
C TYR A 192 -19.70 -1.54 -19.83
N LYS A 193 -18.37 -1.45 -19.69
CA LYS A 193 -17.48 -0.68 -20.58
C LYS A 193 -16.20 -1.46 -20.83
N SER A 194 -15.69 -1.39 -22.06
CA SER A 194 -14.34 -1.85 -22.37
C SER A 194 -13.35 -0.78 -21.94
N LEU A 195 -12.43 -1.11 -21.04
CA LEU A 195 -11.50 -0.15 -20.44
C LEU A 195 -10.05 -0.63 -20.54
N ASN A 196 -9.14 0.25 -20.93
CA ASN A 196 -7.69 -0.01 -20.85
C ASN A 196 -7.17 0.11 -19.41
N ASN A 197 -5.88 -0.22 -19.19
CA ASN A 197 -5.32 -0.28 -17.83
C ASN A 197 -5.34 1.10 -17.11
N PHE A 198 -5.18 2.22 -17.83
CA PHE A 198 -5.25 3.56 -17.26
C PHE A 198 -6.68 3.95 -16.83
N GLU A 199 -7.65 3.69 -17.69
CA GLU A 199 -9.07 3.99 -17.42
C GLU A 199 -9.60 3.14 -16.26
N LEU A 200 -9.28 1.84 -16.25
CA LEU A 200 -9.60 0.92 -15.17
C LEU A 200 -9.05 1.42 -13.82
N ASN A 201 -7.76 1.73 -13.74
CA ASN A 201 -7.13 2.19 -12.50
C ASN A 201 -7.56 3.60 -12.09
N THR A 202 -8.05 4.42 -13.02
CA THR A 202 -8.66 5.72 -12.70
C THR A 202 -9.99 5.51 -11.98
N LEU A 203 -10.85 4.62 -12.50
CA LEU A 203 -12.15 4.32 -11.90
C LEU A 203 -12.05 3.53 -10.58
N LEU A 204 -11.09 2.62 -10.43
CA LEU A 204 -10.82 1.95 -9.14
C LEU A 204 -10.36 2.91 -8.03
N LYS A 205 -10.01 4.16 -8.37
CA LYS A 205 -9.59 5.23 -7.47
C LYS A 205 -10.60 6.39 -7.41
N ASP A 206 -11.74 6.26 -8.08
CA ASP A 206 -12.81 7.26 -8.11
C ASP A 206 -13.74 7.08 -6.90
N PHE A 207 -13.31 7.67 -5.78
CA PHE A 207 -14.01 7.58 -4.49
C PHE A 207 -14.99 8.75 -4.29
N SER A 208 -16.10 8.49 -3.60
CA SER A 208 -17.03 9.58 -3.24
C SER A 208 -16.54 10.36 -2.00
N GLU A 209 -17.12 11.54 -1.77
CA GLU A 209 -16.89 12.33 -0.56
C GLU A 209 -17.11 11.53 0.73
N THR A 210 -18.05 10.57 0.73
CA THR A 210 -18.32 9.74 1.91
C THR A 210 -17.13 8.85 2.29
N TYR A 211 -16.38 8.32 1.31
CA TYR A 211 -15.13 7.62 1.58
C TYR A 211 -14.13 8.54 2.28
N HIS A 212 -13.93 9.76 1.77
CA HIS A 212 -12.99 10.70 2.35
C HIS A 212 -13.38 11.13 3.78
N THR A 213 -14.67 11.38 4.03
CA THR A 213 -15.19 11.66 5.38
C THR A 213 -14.98 10.48 6.35
N ARG A 214 -15.33 9.25 5.93
CA ARG A 214 -15.13 8.04 6.75
C ARG A 214 -13.65 7.78 7.02
N LYS A 215 -12.80 7.89 6.00
CA LYS A 215 -11.34 7.71 6.09
C LYS A 215 -10.74 8.63 7.15
N LEU A 216 -11.08 9.92 7.13
CA LEU A 216 -10.60 10.87 8.13
C LEU A 216 -11.10 10.54 9.55
N SER A 217 -12.37 10.12 9.68
CA SER A 217 -12.95 9.68 10.96
C SER A 217 -12.23 8.47 11.54
N PHE A 218 -11.98 7.44 10.71
CA PHE A 218 -11.33 6.21 11.15
C PHE A 218 -9.83 6.40 11.43
N LEU A 219 -9.11 7.16 10.60
CA LEU A 219 -7.72 7.56 10.89
C LEU A 219 -7.60 8.25 12.25
N ASN A 220 -8.51 9.18 12.57
CA ASN A 220 -8.55 9.82 13.89
C ASN A 220 -8.85 8.82 15.03
N LYS A 221 -9.78 7.86 14.82
CA LYS A 221 -10.10 6.80 15.79
C LYS A 221 -8.88 5.93 16.11
N VAL A 222 -8.11 5.52 15.11
CA VAL A 222 -6.87 4.73 15.27
C VAL A 222 -5.64 5.60 15.63
N LYS A 223 -5.85 6.90 15.87
CA LYS A 223 -4.82 7.90 16.26
C LYS A 223 -3.69 8.07 15.23
N LEU A 224 -4.01 7.92 13.95
CA LEU A 224 -3.06 7.93 12.85
C LEU A 224 -3.25 9.19 12.00
N SER A 225 -2.18 9.93 11.75
CA SER A 225 -2.23 11.20 10.99
C SER A 225 -1.97 10.97 9.51
N GLU A 226 -2.71 11.66 8.64
CA GLU A 226 -2.45 11.66 7.19
C GLU A 226 -1.00 12.06 6.83
N ARG A 227 -0.30 12.79 7.71
CA ARG A 227 1.11 13.16 7.53
C ARG A 227 2.09 11.98 7.56
N VAL A 228 1.67 10.83 8.10
CA VAL A 228 2.48 9.60 8.15
C VAL A 228 2.30 8.75 6.88
N LEU A 229 1.30 9.07 6.05
CA LEU A 229 0.90 8.30 4.88
C LEU A 229 1.69 8.74 3.64
N LYS A 230 2.11 7.78 2.81
CA LYS A 230 2.80 8.04 1.53
C LYS A 230 1.82 8.40 0.42
N GLU A 231 0.65 7.77 0.42
CA GLU A 231 -0.45 7.97 -0.52
C GLU A 231 -1.75 8.26 0.24
N LYS A 232 -2.61 9.11 -0.33
CA LYS A 232 -3.77 9.67 0.39
C LYS A 232 -4.86 8.64 0.74
N ASN A 233 -4.94 7.55 -0.01
CA ASN A 233 -6.08 6.63 -0.05
C ASN A 233 -5.60 5.18 0.07
N ILE A 234 -6.45 4.33 0.64
CA ILE A 234 -6.42 2.88 0.42
C ILE A 234 -7.18 2.59 -0.89
N TYR A 235 -6.59 1.81 -1.79
CA TYR A 235 -7.21 1.43 -3.06
C TYR A 235 -6.75 0.08 -3.58
N PHE A 236 -7.55 -0.49 -4.48
CA PHE A 236 -7.14 -1.57 -5.37
C PHE A 236 -6.67 -1.00 -6.71
N SER A 237 -5.70 -1.66 -7.31
CA SER A 237 -5.24 -1.38 -8.67
C SER A 237 -5.01 -2.69 -9.40
N ILE A 238 -5.11 -2.67 -10.71
CA ILE A 238 -4.95 -3.82 -11.58
C ILE A 238 -3.79 -3.53 -12.54
N GLU A 239 -3.03 -4.55 -12.94
CA GLU A 239 -2.05 -4.45 -14.01
C GLU A 239 -2.39 -5.46 -15.10
N ASN A 240 -2.46 -5.00 -16.35
CA ASN A 240 -2.62 -5.84 -17.54
C ASN A 240 -1.24 -6.25 -18.08
N ILE A 241 -1.17 -7.39 -18.79
CA ILE A 241 0.05 -7.83 -19.49
C ILE A 241 0.47 -6.83 -20.58
N ASP A 242 -0.50 -6.23 -21.27
CA ASP A 242 -0.32 -5.08 -22.15
C ASP A 242 -1.28 -3.97 -21.70
N ASN A 243 -0.70 -2.81 -21.39
CA ASN A 243 -1.41 -1.62 -20.93
C ASN A 243 -2.46 -1.09 -21.93
N ASN A 244 -2.33 -1.42 -23.21
CA ASN A 244 -3.24 -0.99 -24.27
C ASN A 244 -4.43 -1.93 -24.48
N ILE A 245 -4.42 -3.14 -23.92
CA ILE A 245 -5.54 -4.07 -24.04
C ILE A 245 -6.72 -3.55 -23.20
N ALA A 246 -7.87 -3.41 -23.86
CA ALA A 246 -9.13 -3.10 -23.21
C ALA A 246 -9.81 -4.40 -22.73
N ASN A 247 -10.25 -4.41 -21.48
CA ASN A 247 -11.00 -5.52 -20.89
C ASN A 247 -12.45 -5.10 -20.66
N ASN A 248 -13.42 -5.99 -20.91
CA ASN A 248 -14.84 -5.72 -20.70
C ASN A 248 -15.19 -5.86 -19.21
N VAL A 249 -15.42 -4.73 -18.55
CA VAL A 249 -15.60 -4.65 -17.09
C VAL A 249 -16.82 -3.81 -16.71
N LYS A 250 -17.26 -3.93 -15.46
CA LYS A 250 -18.31 -3.07 -14.88
C LYS A 250 -18.04 -2.82 -13.42
N LEU A 251 -18.37 -1.61 -13.02
CA LEU A 251 -18.36 -1.19 -11.63
C LEU A 251 -19.80 -1.00 -11.18
N THR A 252 -20.32 -1.95 -10.40
CA THR A 252 -21.68 -1.88 -9.86
C THR A 252 -21.70 -2.10 -8.36
N PRO A 253 -21.87 -1.04 -7.54
CA PRO A 253 -22.34 -1.22 -6.17
C PRO A 253 -23.76 -1.79 -6.23
N ASN A 254 -23.87 -3.11 -6.11
CA ASN A 254 -25.15 -3.79 -6.01
C ASN A 254 -25.85 -3.32 -4.71
N LYS A 255 -27.12 -2.92 -4.84
CA LYS A 255 -27.93 -2.27 -3.79
C LYS A 255 -28.04 -3.05 -2.48
N ASN A 256 -27.85 -4.37 -2.50
CA ASN A 256 -28.03 -5.22 -1.32
C ASN A 256 -26.70 -5.79 -0.77
N SER A 257 -25.67 -5.88 -1.60
CA SER A 257 -24.31 -6.31 -1.23
C SER A 257 -23.34 -5.85 -2.32
N SER A 258 -22.41 -4.95 -2.01
CA SER A 258 -21.51 -4.42 -3.03
C SER A 258 -20.31 -5.35 -3.20
N SER A 259 -20.41 -6.23 -4.19
CA SER A 259 -19.32 -6.39 -5.15
C SER A 259 -19.01 -5.02 -5.77
N PHE A 260 -17.75 -4.70 -6.08
CA PHE A 260 -17.41 -3.45 -6.76
C PHE A 260 -16.91 -3.67 -8.19
N PHE A 261 -15.96 -4.59 -8.39
CA PHE A 261 -15.28 -4.84 -9.65
C PHE A 261 -15.72 -6.17 -10.28
N HIS A 262 -16.40 -6.05 -11.43
CA HIS A 262 -16.85 -7.18 -12.23
C HIS A 262 -16.10 -7.24 -13.57
N VAL A 263 -15.79 -8.44 -14.03
CA VAL A 263 -15.33 -8.71 -15.39
C VAL A 263 -16.40 -9.52 -16.12
N ILE A 264 -16.77 -9.09 -17.33
CA ILE A 264 -17.57 -9.88 -18.26
C ILE A 264 -16.65 -10.62 -19.22
N LYS A 265 -17.10 -11.81 -19.58
CA LYS A 265 -16.50 -12.64 -20.61
C LYS A 265 -17.52 -12.96 -21.69
N GLU A 266 -17.29 -12.43 -22.88
CA GLU A 266 -18.14 -12.69 -24.06
C GLU A 266 -17.64 -13.94 -24.82
N ASP A 267 -16.32 -14.06 -25.10
CA ASP A 267 -15.80 -15.11 -26.00
C ASP A 267 -14.64 -16.00 -25.46
N SER A 268 -13.89 -15.58 -24.43
CA SER A 268 -12.45 -15.94 -24.28
C SER A 268 -12.07 -17.32 -23.71
N TYR A 269 -13.01 -18.07 -23.16
CA TYR A 269 -12.82 -19.22 -22.24
C TYR A 269 -12.00 -18.95 -20.93
N LYS A 270 -10.81 -18.35 -20.99
CA LYS A 270 -10.00 -17.93 -19.82
C LYS A 270 -10.33 -16.47 -19.44
N LEU A 271 -10.73 -16.22 -18.20
CA LEU A 271 -11.16 -14.88 -17.77
C LEU A 271 -9.97 -13.94 -17.52
N PHE A 272 -8.94 -14.43 -16.82
CA PHE A 272 -7.84 -13.59 -16.36
C PHE A 272 -6.67 -13.48 -17.35
N GLN A 273 -6.81 -13.99 -18.57
CA GLN A 273 -5.71 -14.11 -19.54
C GLN A 273 -4.93 -12.81 -19.76
N ASN A 274 -5.58 -11.65 -19.72
CA ASN A 274 -4.97 -10.33 -19.95
C ASN A 274 -4.50 -9.63 -18.66
N PHE A 275 -4.88 -10.12 -17.49
CA PHE A 275 -4.56 -9.53 -16.20
C PHE A 275 -3.33 -10.23 -15.61
N ASP A 276 -2.31 -9.46 -15.18
CA ASP A 276 -1.11 -10.01 -14.54
C ASP A 276 -1.34 -10.10 -13.02
N TYR A 277 -1.59 -8.96 -12.37
CA TYR A 277 -1.88 -8.91 -10.94
C TYR A 277 -2.86 -7.82 -10.53
N MET A 278 -3.50 -8.05 -9.39
CA MET A 278 -4.09 -7.01 -8.56
C MET A 278 -3.08 -6.55 -7.50
N MET A 279 -3.13 -5.27 -7.12
CA MET A 279 -2.44 -4.75 -5.96
C MET A 279 -3.42 -4.06 -5.01
N LEU A 280 -3.47 -4.54 -3.76
CA LEU A 280 -4.01 -3.77 -2.63
C LEU A 280 -2.92 -2.82 -2.15
N ASN A 281 -3.23 -1.52 -2.09
CA ASN A 281 -2.33 -0.49 -1.61
C ASN A 281 -2.91 0.19 -0.37
N LEU A 282 -2.28 -0.03 0.79
CA LEU A 282 -2.61 0.62 2.06
C LEU A 282 -1.77 1.89 2.22
N PHE A 283 -2.30 3.01 1.71
CA PHE A 283 -1.74 4.36 1.88
C PHE A 283 -0.27 4.51 1.42
N GLY A 284 0.17 3.69 0.47
CA GLY A 284 1.54 3.65 -0.05
C GLY A 284 2.57 3.05 0.89
N ILE A 285 2.16 2.65 2.11
CA ILE A 285 3.05 2.07 3.13
C ILE A 285 3.12 0.56 2.94
N ILE A 286 2.00 -0.15 3.11
CA ILE A 286 1.91 -1.60 2.85
C ILE A 286 1.27 -1.82 1.48
N LYS A 287 1.88 -2.68 0.67
CA LYS A 287 1.37 -3.10 -0.64
C LYS A 287 1.40 -4.62 -0.72
N ILE A 288 0.37 -5.20 -1.31
CA ILE A 288 0.26 -6.64 -1.54
C ILE A 288 -0.07 -6.86 -3.01
N LYS A 289 0.76 -7.65 -3.70
CA LYS A 289 0.49 -8.14 -5.06
C LYS A 289 -0.24 -9.48 -5.00
N ILE A 290 -1.21 -9.66 -5.88
CA ILE A 290 -2.03 -10.86 -5.99
C ILE A 290 -2.09 -11.20 -7.48
N LYS A 291 -1.29 -12.18 -7.92
CA LYS A 291 -1.21 -12.60 -9.32
C LYS A 291 -2.41 -13.47 -9.66
N PHE A 292 -3.08 -13.17 -10.76
CA PHE A 292 -4.24 -13.96 -11.18
C PHE A 292 -3.81 -15.32 -11.74
N ASP A 293 -4.63 -16.36 -11.51
CA ASP A 293 -4.52 -17.56 -12.32
C ASP A 293 -5.09 -17.26 -13.71
N ARG A 294 -4.19 -17.08 -14.67
CA ARG A 294 -4.51 -16.79 -16.08
C ARG A 294 -4.97 -18.02 -16.85
N GLU A 295 -4.68 -19.21 -16.33
CA GLU A 295 -5.11 -20.49 -16.91
C GLU A 295 -6.47 -20.92 -16.38
N GLN A 296 -6.93 -20.36 -15.24
CA GLN A 296 -8.23 -20.60 -14.62
C GLN A 296 -9.37 -20.54 -15.66
N GLU A 297 -9.97 -21.71 -15.87
CA GLU A 297 -11.06 -21.92 -16.81
C GLU A 297 -12.41 -21.64 -16.15
N PHE A 298 -13.31 -21.05 -16.93
CA PHE A 298 -14.65 -20.65 -16.50
C PHE A 298 -15.64 -20.96 -17.62
N LYS A 299 -16.95 -21.07 -17.35
CA LYS A 299 -17.93 -21.35 -18.42
C LYS A 299 -18.24 -20.06 -19.19
N LEU A 300 -19.03 -20.19 -20.24
CA LEU A 300 -19.42 -19.07 -21.10
C LEU A 300 -20.62 -18.33 -20.49
N TRP A 301 -20.68 -17.01 -20.67
CA TRP A 301 -21.77 -16.14 -20.20
C TRP A 301 -21.91 -16.01 -18.67
N GLU A 302 -20.78 -15.97 -17.96
CA GLU A 302 -20.72 -15.86 -16.50
C GLU A 302 -20.12 -14.50 -16.07
N ASN A 303 -20.74 -13.86 -15.06
CA ASN A 303 -20.26 -12.60 -14.48
C ASN A 303 -19.34 -12.90 -13.30
N TYR A 304 -18.11 -12.37 -13.30
CA TYR A 304 -17.17 -12.61 -12.22
C TYR A 304 -16.97 -11.36 -11.35
N VAL A 305 -17.33 -11.47 -10.08
CA VAL A 305 -16.95 -10.53 -9.02
C VAL A 305 -15.54 -10.86 -8.59
N ILE A 306 -14.66 -9.87 -8.66
CA ILE A 306 -13.31 -10.00 -8.11
C ILE A 306 -13.32 -9.53 -6.65
N PHE A 307 -13.90 -8.36 -6.37
CA PHE A 307 -14.16 -7.80 -5.04
C PHE A 307 -15.21 -6.69 -5.16
#